data_AF-A0AAV0SXN6-F1
#
_entry.id   AF-A0AAV0SXN6-F1
#
_cell.length_a   1.000
_cell.length_b   1.000
_cell.length_c   1.000
_cell.angle_alpha   90.00
_cell.angle_beta   90.00
_cell.angle_gamma   90.00
#
_symmetry.space_group_name_H-M   'P 1'
#
loop_
_entity.id
_entity.type
_entity.pdbx_description
1 polymer ?
#
loop_
_entity_poly.entity_id
_entity_poly.type
_entity_poly.pdbx_seq_one_letter_code
_entity_poly.pdbx_strand_id
1 'polypeptide(L)'
;MSHAIPVRDPREPRFPVIVKHPTFSDVQSNFNAGDYSRWLGISALSFPAGYVFGLKLHRHVAVPSMVVTGVLGSLGGFLWAFQNSSFRLQGYNANPMEVKQYLTNKEE
;
A
#
# COMPACT_ATOMS: atom_id res chain seq x y z
N MET A 1 -4.19 -33.48 26.93
CA MET A 1 -3.00 -32.88 26.28
C MET A 1 -3.47 -31.67 25.49
N SER A 2 -3.39 -30.49 26.08
CA SER A 2 -3.85 -29.24 25.48
C SER A 2 -2.81 -28.79 24.46
N HIS A 3 -3.15 -28.75 23.17
CA HIS A 3 -2.30 -28.13 22.15
C HIS A 3 -2.24 -26.62 22.40
N ALA A 4 -1.24 -26.16 23.15
CA ALA A 4 -0.91 -24.74 23.23
C ALA A 4 -0.36 -24.33 21.86
N ILE A 5 -1.08 -23.46 21.15
CA ILE A 5 -0.54 -22.78 19.96
C ILE A 5 0.72 -22.04 20.43
N PRO A 6 1.90 -22.28 19.83
CA PRO A 6 3.09 -21.55 20.21
C PRO A 6 2.82 -20.05 20.03
N VAL A 7 3.04 -19.27 21.09
CA VAL A 7 2.94 -17.82 21.06
C VAL A 7 4.01 -17.32 20.09
N ARG A 8 3.62 -17.07 18.84
CA ARG A 8 4.51 -16.50 17.82
C ARG A 8 4.74 -15.03 18.13
N ASP A 9 5.99 -14.59 18.00
CA ASP A 9 6.32 -13.17 18.09
C ASP A 9 5.59 -12.42 16.96
N PRO A 10 4.74 -11.41 17.27
CA PRO A 10 4.06 -10.61 16.25
C PRO A 10 5.00 -9.90 15.27
N ARG A 11 6.28 -9.79 15.61
CA ARG A 11 7.32 -9.16 14.80
C ARG A 11 7.93 -10.10 13.76
N GLU A 12 7.59 -11.38 13.79
CA GLU A 12 8.09 -12.33 12.80
C GLU A 12 7.19 -12.37 11.56
N PRO A 13 7.77 -12.41 10.35
CA PRO A 13 7.00 -12.53 9.12
C PRO A 13 6.21 -13.85 9.11
N ARG A 14 4.91 -13.75 8.83
CA ARG A 14 3.99 -14.89 8.81
C ARG A 14 4.07 -15.69 7.50
N PHE A 15 4.51 -15.04 6.43
CA PHE A 15 4.58 -15.55 5.07
C PHE A 15 6.06 -15.68 4.64
N PRO A 16 6.36 -16.50 3.61
CA PRO A 16 7.72 -16.64 3.10
C PRO A 16 8.31 -15.29 2.71
N VAL A 17 9.49 -14.99 3.26
CA VAL A 17 10.24 -13.76 2.96
C VAL A 17 10.94 -13.95 1.62
N ILE A 18 10.61 -13.09 0.65
CA ILE A 18 11.27 -13.11 -0.66
C ILE A 18 12.48 -12.19 -0.63
N VAL A 19 12.28 -10.95 -0.15
CA VAL A 19 13.33 -9.95 0.01
C VAL A 19 13.23 -9.33 1.40
N LYS A 20 14.25 -9.57 2.23
CA LYS A 20 14.30 -9.06 3.61
C LYS A 20 14.48 -7.54 3.68
N HIS A 21 15.25 -6.98 2.75
CA HIS A 21 15.55 -5.54 2.66
C HIS A 21 15.30 -5.05 1.24
N PRO A 22 14.03 -4.77 0.87
CA PRO A 22 13.69 -4.40 -0.49
C PRO A 22 14.23 -3.01 -0.82
N THR A 23 14.81 -2.85 -2.02
CA THR A 23 15.18 -1.52 -2.53
C THR A 23 13.93 -0.80 -3.07
N PHE A 24 14.02 0.51 -3.29
CA PHE A 24 12.89 1.27 -3.86
C PHE A 24 12.41 0.68 -5.20
N SER A 25 13.35 0.25 -6.05
CA SER A 25 13.05 -0.36 -7.35
C SER A 25 12.29 -1.68 -7.20
N ASP A 26 12.64 -2.49 -6.19
CA ASP A 26 11.98 -3.78 -5.95
C ASP A 26 10.55 -3.61 -5.46
N VAL A 27 10.30 -2.60 -4.62
CA VAL A 27 8.96 -2.30 -4.12
C VAL A 27 8.07 -1.78 -5.24
N GLN A 28 8.60 -0.89 -6.09
CA GLN A 28 7.88 -0.30 -7.21
C GLN A 28 7.53 -1.34 -8.28
N SER A 29 8.46 -2.25 -8.61
CA SER A 29 8.21 -3.31 -9.58
C SER A 29 7.17 -4.34 -9.10
N ASN A 30 7.01 -4.49 -7.78
CA ASN A 30 6.03 -5.39 -7.17
C ASN A 30 4.62 -4.78 -6.98
N PHE A 31 4.37 -3.55 -7.45
CA PHE A 31 3.03 -2.96 -7.37
C PHE A 31 2.02 -3.79 -8.17
N ASN A 32 0.96 -4.22 -7.50
CA ASN A 32 -0.11 -4.96 -8.15
C ASN A 32 -1.24 -4.01 -8.61
N ALA A 33 -2.16 -4.53 -9.43
CA ALA A 33 -3.32 -3.77 -9.90
C ALA A 33 -4.20 -3.24 -8.74
N GLY A 34 -4.24 -3.93 -7.61
CA GLY A 34 -4.94 -3.51 -6.40
C GLY A 34 -4.27 -2.33 -5.67
N ASP A 35 -2.95 -2.24 -5.71
CA ASP A 35 -2.18 -1.15 -5.12
C ASP A 35 -2.38 0.13 -5.94
N TYR A 36 -2.34 0.01 -7.28
CA TYR A 36 -2.70 1.10 -8.18
C TYR A 36 -4.17 1.53 -8.05
N SER A 37 -5.11 0.59 -7.96
CA SER A 37 -6.53 0.93 -7.84
C SER A 37 -6.84 1.63 -6.52
N ARG A 38 -6.21 1.22 -5.41
CA ARG A 38 -6.32 1.91 -4.11
C ARG A 38 -5.71 3.30 -4.17
N TRP A 39 -4.51 3.43 -4.72
CA TRP A 39 -3.87 4.73 -4.85
C TRP A 39 -4.71 5.69 -5.70
N LEU A 40 -5.16 5.25 -6.88
CA LEU A 40 -6.02 6.04 -7.76
C LEU A 40 -7.38 6.34 -7.11
N GLY A 41 -7.98 5.36 -6.42
CA GLY A 41 -9.25 5.54 -5.72
C GLY A 41 -9.16 6.59 -4.61
N ILE A 42 -8.14 6.51 -3.75
CA ILE A 42 -7.93 7.49 -2.68
C ILE A 42 -7.65 8.87 -3.26
N SER A 43 -6.77 8.94 -4.28
CA SER A 43 -6.46 10.20 -4.96
C SER A 43 -7.72 10.83 -5.53
N ALA A 44 -8.48 10.07 -6.33
CA ALA A 44 -9.70 10.53 -6.99
C ALA A 44 -10.80 10.96 -6.01
N LEU A 45 -10.92 10.33 -4.84
CA LEU A 45 -11.86 10.74 -3.80
C LEU A 45 -11.39 11.98 -3.02
N SER A 46 -10.08 12.19 -2.92
CA SER A 46 -9.50 13.27 -2.12
C SER A 46 -9.71 14.66 -2.74
N PHE A 47 -9.70 14.77 -4.07
CA PHE A 47 -10.02 16.02 -4.77
C PHE A 47 -11.46 16.51 -4.45
N PRO A 48 -12.54 15.78 -4.77
CA PRO A 48 -13.89 16.23 -4.49
C PRO A 48 -14.15 16.40 -2.99
N ALA A 49 -13.55 15.58 -2.13
CA ALA A 49 -13.62 15.77 -0.67
C ALA A 49 -13.07 17.14 -0.25
N GLY A 50 -11.88 17.52 -0.75
CA GLY A 50 -11.28 18.83 -0.49
C GLY A 50 -12.10 19.98 -1.05
N TYR A 51 -12.74 19.79 -2.21
CA TYR A 51 -13.62 20.80 -2.82
C TYR A 51 -14.87 21.05 -1.98
N VAL A 52 -15.58 19.98 -1.58
CA VAL A 52 -16.78 20.07 -0.74
C VAL A 52 -16.44 20.69 0.62
N PHE A 53 -15.30 20.32 1.20
CA PHE A 53 -14.82 20.91 2.45
C PHE A 53 -14.55 22.41 2.30
N GLY A 54 -13.83 22.81 1.26
CA GLY A 54 -13.54 24.23 1.01
C GLY A 54 -14.79 25.04 0.68
N LEU A 55 -15.78 24.45 -0.01
CA LEU A 55 -17.06 25.11 -0.31
C LEU A 55 -17.87 25.42 0.96
N LYS A 56 -17.81 24.54 1.97
CA LYS A 56 -18.43 24.79 3.28
C LYS A 56 -17.79 25.95 4.04
N LEU A 57 -16.50 26.21 3.80
CA LEU A 57 -15.78 27.31 4.44
C LEU A 57 -16.01 28.63 3.69
N HIS A 58 -15.60 28.71 2.43
CA HIS A 58 -15.81 29.87 1.55
C HIS A 58 -15.58 29.50 0.08
N ARG A 59 -16.35 30.08 -0.84
CA ARG A 59 -16.23 29.80 -2.28
C ARG A 59 -14.83 30.05 -2.86
N HIS A 60 -14.10 31.04 -2.34
CA HIS A 60 -12.74 31.36 -2.77
C HIS A 60 -11.69 30.31 -2.36
N VAL A 61 -11.94 29.54 -1.30
CA VAL A 61 -11.00 28.52 -0.80
C VAL A 61 -11.35 27.11 -1.28
N ALA A 62 -12.47 26.93 -1.98
CA ALA A 62 -12.91 25.63 -2.50
C ALA A 62 -11.87 24.97 -3.43
N VAL A 63 -11.32 25.74 -4.38
CA VAL A 63 -10.33 25.22 -5.33
C VAL A 63 -8.96 25.00 -4.68
N PRO A 64 -8.41 25.94 -3.88
CA PRO A 64 -7.18 25.69 -3.12
C PRO A 64 -7.28 24.47 -2.19
N SER A 65 -8.41 24.32 -1.48
CA SER A 65 -8.67 23.18 -0.59
C SER A 65 -8.70 21.86 -1.36
N MET A 66 -9.38 21.82 -2.52
CA MET A 66 -9.39 20.66 -3.42
C MET A 66 -7.97 20.23 -3.80
N VAL A 67 -7.12 21.17 -4.21
CA VAL A 67 -5.74 20.86 -4.64
C VAL A 67 -4.92 20.31 -3.48
N VAL A 68 -4.97 20.96 -2.31
CA VAL A 68 -4.21 20.53 -1.13
C VAL A 68 -4.65 19.13 -0.69
N THR A 69 -5.96 18.91 -0.54
CA THR A 69 -6.47 17.59 -0.13
C THR A 69 -6.18 16.53 -1.19
N GLY A 70 -6.29 16.86 -2.48
CA GLY A 70 -5.96 15.96 -3.58
C GLY A 70 -4.49 15.53 -3.57
N VAL A 71 -3.56 16.47 -3.38
CA VAL A 71 -2.12 16.20 -3.27
C VAL A 71 -1.82 15.33 -2.05
N LEU A 72 -2.35 15.69 -0.89
CA LEU A 72 -2.16 14.92 0.36
C LEU A 72 -2.74 13.51 0.27
N GLY A 73 -3.92 13.37 -0.32
CA GLY A 73 -4.55 12.08 -0.54
C GLY A 73 -3.78 11.22 -1.53
N SER A 74 -3.23 11.82 -2.58
CA SER A 74 -2.39 11.11 -3.55
C SER A 74 -1.08 10.61 -2.93
N LEU A 75 -0.42 11.45 -2.12
CA LEU A 75 0.76 11.07 -1.34
C LEU A 75 0.44 9.96 -0.34
N GLY A 76 -0.64 10.11 0.43
CA GLY A 76 -1.07 9.11 1.41
C GLY A 76 -1.42 7.76 0.76
N GLY A 77 -2.13 7.78 -0.36
CA GLY A 77 -2.46 6.59 -1.13
C GLY A 77 -1.22 5.89 -1.69
N PHE A 78 -0.25 6.66 -2.21
CA PHE A 78 1.02 6.10 -2.70
C PHE A 78 1.82 5.46 -1.57
N LEU A 79 1.94 6.14 -0.41
CA LEU A 79 2.65 5.60 0.75
C LEU A 79 1.98 4.34 1.30
N TRP A 80 0.65 4.25 1.24
CA TRP A 80 -0.07 3.04 1.63
C TRP A 80 0.20 1.89 0.65
N ALA A 81 0.13 2.13 -0.66
CA ALA A 81 0.49 1.15 -1.68
C ALA A 81 1.95 0.67 -1.51
N PHE A 82 2.87 1.59 -1.25
CA PHE A 82 4.28 1.30 -1.01
C PHE A 82 4.50 0.43 0.24
N GLN A 83 3.84 0.75 1.35
CA GLN A 83 3.87 -0.07 2.57
C GLN A 83 3.31 -1.47 2.30
N ASN A 84 2.18 -1.56 1.59
CA ASN A 84 1.54 -2.83 1.28
C ASN A 84 2.46 -3.73 0.42
N SER A 85 3.07 -3.18 -0.63
CA SER A 85 4.04 -3.89 -1.46
C SER A 85 5.28 -4.33 -0.66
N SER A 86 5.83 -3.44 0.18
CA SER A 86 6.99 -3.76 1.02
C SER A 86 6.70 -4.89 2.01
N PHE A 87 5.51 -4.91 2.62
CA PHE A 87 5.11 -5.96 3.56
C PHE A 87 4.88 -7.30 2.88
N ARG A 88 4.42 -7.32 1.63
CA ARG A 88 4.30 -8.54 0.83
C ARG A 88 5.68 -9.15 0.52
N LEU A 89 6.67 -8.33 0.16
CA LEU A 89 8.04 -8.78 -0.09
C LEU A 89 8.74 -9.31 1.17
N GLN A 90 8.51 -8.63 2.30
CA GLN A 90 9.09 -8.98 3.60
C GLN A 90 8.35 -10.13 4.31
N GLY A 91 7.23 -10.62 3.76
CA GLY A 91 6.47 -11.73 4.35
C GLY A 91 5.58 -11.35 5.54
N TYR A 92 5.33 -10.05 5.77
CA TYR A 92 4.35 -9.59 6.76
C TYR A 92 2.92 -9.63 6.23
N ASN A 93 2.74 -9.51 4.91
CA ASN A 93 1.44 -9.64 4.25
C ASN A 93 1.42 -10.84 3.29
N ALA A 94 0.21 -11.32 2.97
CA ALA A 94 0.01 -12.48 2.10
C ALA A 94 0.57 -12.20 0.69
N ASN A 95 1.46 -13.08 0.22
CA ASN A 95 2.24 -12.90 -1.00
C ASN A 95 2.22 -14.13 -1.95
N PRO A 96 1.05 -14.73 -2.26
CA PRO A 96 1.00 -15.95 -3.08
C PRO A 96 1.50 -15.74 -4.52
N MET A 97 1.34 -14.53 -5.08
CA MET A 97 1.72 -14.23 -6.46
C MET A 97 3.23 -14.05 -6.61
N GLU A 98 3.85 -13.46 -5.61
CA GLU A 98 5.27 -13.13 -5.57
C GLU A 98 6.09 -14.38 -5.26
N VAL A 99 5.56 -15.26 -4.41
CA VAL A 99 6.13 -16.59 -4.20
C VAL A 99 6.10 -17.36 -5.52
N LYS A 100 4.99 -17.31 -6.27
CA LYS A 100 4.89 -17.95 -7.58
C LYS A 100 5.93 -17.39 -8.57
N GLN A 101 6.06 -16.07 -8.66
CA GLN A 101 7.06 -15.42 -9.51
C GLN A 101 8.50 -15.80 -9.11
N TYR A 102 8.79 -15.83 -7.81
CA TYR A 102 10.10 -16.24 -7.31
C TYR A 102 10.44 -17.69 -7.64
N LEU A 103 9.46 -18.60 -7.54
CA LEU A 103 9.63 -20.00 -7.92
C LEU A 103 9.86 -20.16 -9.42
N THR A 104 9.07 -19.49 -10.27
CA THR A 104 9.26 -19.52 -11.73
C THR A 104 10.63 -19.02 -12.15
N ASN A 105 11.09 -17.88 -11.60
CA ASN A 105 12.42 -17.34 -11.91
C ASN A 105 13.59 -18.22 -11.43
N LYS A 106 13.35 -19.19 -10.56
CA LYS A 106 14.37 -20.14 -10.08
C LYS A 106 14.43 -21.41 -10.94
N GLU A 107 13.35 -21.72 -11.65
CA GLU A 107 13.26 -22.87 -12.55
C GLU A 107 13.82 -22.57 -13.95
N GLU A 108 13.86 -21.29 -14.33
CA GLU A 108 14.56 -20.76 -15.52
C GLU A 108 16.06 -20.53 -15.27
#